data_AF-A0A844EC84-F1
#
_entry.id   AF-A0A844EC84-F1
#
_cell.length_a   1.000
_cell.length_b   1.000
_cell.length_c   1.000
_cell.angle_alpha   90.00
_cell.angle_beta   90.00
_cell.angle_gamma   90.00
#
_symmetry.space_group_name_H-M   'P 1'
#
loop_
_entity.id
_entity.type
_entity.pdbx_description
1 polymer ?
#
loop_
_entity_poly.entity_id
_entity_poly.type
_entity_poly.pdbx_seq_one_letter_code
_entity_poly.pdbx_strand_id
1 'polypeptide(L)'
;MTTLDYQISKHFYDRLNQRFNVPVSEAQKWVKRFFSNAVKDHCEENGRKALFKKDNIWVVTVPQQRVLVTVYSEDRVADKLTIQNVEVKHAISQSLKQLKYQVIKRQAQQNEECIQELQQYNQAIAHARNNRFLDQKYASLKAEMIPIMYNQAKCEDILSEIEKIENY
;
A
#
# COMPACT_ATOMS: atom_id res chain seq x y z
N MET A 1 -6.53 33.52 -30.67
CA MET A 1 -6.10 32.36 -29.86
C MET A 1 -6.86 31.15 -30.35
N THR A 2 -6.19 30.17 -30.95
CA THR A 2 -6.80 28.94 -31.44
C THR A 2 -7.29 28.10 -30.27
N THR A 3 -8.61 27.94 -30.14
CA THR A 3 -9.22 26.98 -29.22
C THR A 3 -8.80 25.58 -29.62
N LEU A 4 -7.85 24.99 -28.88
CA LEU A 4 -7.52 23.58 -29.00
C LEU A 4 -8.68 22.77 -28.40
N ASP A 5 -9.58 22.30 -29.25
CA ASP A 5 -10.57 21.31 -28.83
C ASP A 5 -9.88 19.94 -28.73
N TYR A 6 -9.55 19.56 -27.51
CA TYR A 6 -9.08 18.21 -27.19
C TYR A 6 -10.26 17.27 -26.99
N GLN A 7 -10.12 16.03 -27.46
CA GLN A 7 -11.02 14.93 -27.17
C GLN A 7 -10.68 14.33 -25.80
N ILE A 8 -11.67 14.24 -24.93
CA ILE A 8 -11.55 13.58 -23.62
C ILE A 8 -11.66 12.06 -23.82
N SER A 9 -10.62 11.32 -23.46
CA SER A 9 -10.71 9.85 -23.40
C SER A 9 -11.53 9.40 -22.19
N LYS A 10 -12.11 8.20 -22.25
CA LYS A 10 -12.82 7.60 -21.11
C LYS A 10 -11.94 7.52 -19.86
N HIS A 11 -10.68 7.10 -20.02
CA HIS A 11 -9.73 7.00 -18.92
C HIS A 11 -9.44 8.35 -18.27
N PHE A 12 -9.24 9.40 -19.07
CA PHE A 12 -9.08 10.75 -18.57
C PHE A 12 -10.30 11.20 -17.76
N TYR A 13 -11.50 10.98 -18.29
CA TYR A 13 -12.73 11.37 -17.60
C TYR A 13 -12.89 10.64 -16.26
N ASP A 14 -12.67 9.32 -16.24
CA ASP A 14 -12.79 8.52 -15.01
C ASP A 14 -11.86 9.08 -13.91
N ARG A 15 -10.61 9.42 -14.27
CA ARG A 15 -9.64 10.04 -13.35
C ARG A 15 -10.04 11.45 -12.94
N LEU A 16 -10.56 12.25 -13.86
CA LEU A 16 -11.01 13.61 -13.60
C LEU A 16 -12.18 13.61 -12.60
N ASN A 17 -13.15 12.74 -12.80
CA ASN A 17 -14.30 12.59 -11.91
C ASN A 17 -13.85 12.07 -10.53
N GLN A 18 -13.05 11.01 -10.48
CA GLN A 18 -12.59 10.43 -9.22
C GLN A 18 -11.77 11.41 -8.36
N ARG A 19 -10.92 12.23 -8.98
CA ARG A 19 -9.96 13.09 -8.26
C ARG A 19 -10.47 14.50 -8.01
N PHE A 20 -11.30 15.03 -8.91
CA PHE A 20 -11.74 16.43 -8.89
C PHE A 20 -13.25 16.58 -8.87
N ASN A 21 -14.01 15.48 -8.82
CA ASN A 21 -15.48 15.45 -8.79
C ASN A 21 -16.13 16.28 -9.91
N VAL A 22 -15.54 16.24 -11.11
CA VAL A 22 -16.04 16.97 -12.28
C VAL A 22 -17.04 16.10 -13.06
N PRO A 23 -18.31 16.51 -13.17
CA PRO A 23 -19.32 15.78 -13.94
C PRO A 23 -19.02 15.77 -15.44
N VAL A 24 -19.51 14.74 -16.17
CA VAL A 24 -19.35 14.62 -17.64
C VAL A 24 -19.73 15.90 -18.37
N SER A 25 -20.85 16.53 -17.99
CA SER A 25 -21.40 17.73 -18.62
C SER A 25 -20.48 18.96 -18.49
N GLU A 26 -19.63 19.00 -17.47
CA GLU A 26 -18.71 20.12 -17.19
C GLU A 26 -17.26 19.80 -17.58
N ALA A 27 -16.95 18.55 -17.93
CA ALA A 27 -15.59 18.11 -18.22
C ALA A 27 -14.93 18.91 -19.35
N GLN A 28 -15.65 19.20 -20.44
CA GLN A 28 -15.10 19.97 -21.56
C GLN A 28 -14.84 21.43 -21.18
N LYS A 29 -15.70 22.03 -20.35
CA LYS A 29 -15.50 23.41 -19.85
C LYS A 29 -14.31 23.47 -18.89
N TRP A 30 -14.17 22.47 -18.02
CA TRP A 30 -13.04 22.34 -17.11
C TRP A 30 -11.71 22.24 -17.89
N VAL A 31 -11.66 21.39 -18.91
CA VAL A 31 -10.50 21.24 -19.80
C VAL A 31 -10.14 22.58 -20.45
N LYS A 32 -11.12 23.29 -21.01
CA LYS A 32 -10.88 24.61 -21.62
C LYS A 32 -10.29 25.60 -20.63
N ARG A 33 -10.79 25.65 -19.40
CA ARG A 33 -10.27 26.51 -18.33
C ARG A 33 -8.84 26.12 -17.91
N PHE A 34 -8.57 24.83 -17.81
CA PHE A 34 -7.23 24.31 -17.50
C PHE A 34 -6.22 24.76 -18.56
N PHE A 35 -6.47 24.46 -19.85
CA PHE A 35 -5.53 24.80 -20.93
C PHE A 35 -5.42 26.29 -21.22
N SER A 36 -6.38 27.10 -20.80
CA SER A 36 -6.26 28.57 -20.90
C SER A 36 -5.15 29.13 -20.02
N ASN A 37 -4.78 28.42 -18.95
CA ASN A 37 -3.78 28.86 -17.99
C ASN A 37 -2.60 27.89 -17.83
N ALA A 38 -2.69 26.70 -18.40
CA ALA A 38 -1.65 25.69 -18.26
C ALA A 38 -0.41 26.02 -19.09
N VAL A 39 0.75 25.78 -18.49
CA VAL A 39 2.05 25.89 -19.16
C VAL A 39 2.47 24.50 -19.62
N LYS A 40 2.99 24.40 -20.83
CA LYS A 40 3.61 23.17 -21.31
C LYS A 40 4.90 22.94 -20.53
N ASP A 41 5.00 21.83 -19.81
CA ASP A 41 6.16 21.53 -18.97
C ASP A 41 7.25 20.83 -19.78
N HIS A 42 6.99 19.59 -20.24
CA HIS A 42 7.92 18.83 -21.08
C HIS A 42 7.18 17.84 -22.00
N CYS A 43 7.94 17.28 -22.96
CA CYS A 43 7.47 16.22 -23.85
C CYS A 43 8.10 14.88 -23.45
N GLU A 44 7.29 13.82 -23.41
CA GLU A 44 7.74 12.45 -23.17
C GLU A 44 7.65 11.62 -24.47
N GLU A 45 8.34 10.48 -24.50
CA GLU A 45 8.33 9.51 -25.62
C GLU A 45 8.64 10.15 -26.98
N ASN A 46 9.77 10.87 -27.09
CA ASN A 46 10.20 11.53 -28.33
C ASN A 46 9.14 12.48 -28.93
N GLY A 47 8.34 13.14 -28.09
CA GLY A 47 7.32 14.09 -28.52
C GLY A 47 5.93 13.50 -28.79
N ARG A 48 5.73 12.20 -28.56
CA ARG A 48 4.41 11.56 -28.67
C ARG A 48 3.44 12.01 -27.58
N LYS A 49 3.94 12.33 -26.39
CA LYS A 49 3.15 12.83 -25.27
C LYS A 49 3.63 14.21 -24.85
N ALA A 50 2.69 15.11 -24.57
CA ALA A 50 2.99 16.41 -24.00
C ALA A 50 2.28 16.58 -22.66
N LEU A 51 3.04 17.01 -21.66
CA LEU A 51 2.53 17.30 -20.32
C LEU A 51 2.30 18.80 -20.17
N PHE A 52 1.14 19.13 -19.63
CA PHE A 52 0.74 20.49 -19.28
C PHE A 52 0.52 20.57 -17.78
N LYS A 53 1.03 21.63 -17.16
CA LYS A 53 0.93 21.89 -15.72
C LYS A 53 0.15 23.19 -15.49
N LYS A 54 -0.80 23.15 -14.56
CA LYS A 54 -1.39 24.35 -13.96
C LYS A 54 -1.58 24.10 -12.47
N ASP A 55 -0.97 24.95 -11.64
CA ASP A 55 -0.96 24.82 -10.19
C ASP A 55 -0.52 23.39 -9.80
N ASN A 56 -1.34 22.66 -9.05
CA ASN A 56 -1.03 21.30 -8.60
C ASN A 56 -1.64 20.22 -9.50
N ILE A 57 -1.96 20.55 -10.76
CA ILE A 57 -2.64 19.65 -11.70
C ILE A 57 -1.81 19.44 -12.95
N TRP A 58 -1.69 18.18 -13.36
CA TRP A 58 -0.96 17.76 -14.54
C TRP A 58 -1.88 17.04 -15.51
N VAL A 59 -1.83 17.40 -16.79
CA VAL A 59 -2.61 16.76 -17.85
C VAL A 59 -1.67 16.23 -18.93
N VAL A 60 -1.85 14.96 -19.28
CA VAL A 60 -1.11 14.29 -20.35
C VAL A 60 -1.95 14.30 -21.62
N THR A 61 -1.34 14.71 -22.72
CA THR A 61 -1.99 14.78 -24.04
C THR A 61 -1.18 14.02 -25.08
N VAL A 62 -1.84 13.52 -26.12
CA VAL A 62 -1.21 13.10 -27.37
C VAL A 62 -1.42 14.21 -28.40
N PRO A 63 -0.43 15.08 -28.65
CA PRO A 63 -0.62 16.29 -29.46
C PRO A 63 -1.12 16.01 -30.88
N GLN A 64 -0.63 14.93 -31.50
CA GLN A 64 -0.98 14.53 -32.87
C GLN A 64 -2.46 14.17 -33.00
N GLN A 65 -3.02 13.53 -31.98
CA GLN A 65 -4.42 13.07 -31.98
C GLN A 65 -5.36 14.05 -31.28
N ARG A 66 -4.81 15.07 -30.60
CA ARG A 66 -5.55 15.99 -29.72
C ARG A 66 -6.40 15.23 -28.68
N VAL A 67 -5.87 14.14 -28.12
CA VAL A 67 -6.55 13.34 -27.10
C VAL A 67 -5.94 13.61 -25.72
N LEU A 68 -6.80 13.77 -24.71
CA LEU A 68 -6.40 13.79 -23.30
C LEU A 68 -6.34 12.37 -22.76
N VAL A 69 -5.17 11.99 -22.24
CA VAL A 69 -4.89 10.61 -21.82
C VAL A 69 -5.23 10.42 -20.34
N THR A 70 -4.68 11.28 -19.49
CA THR A 70 -4.86 11.19 -18.04
C THR A 70 -4.62 12.55 -17.35
N VAL A 71 -5.09 12.67 -16.10
CA VAL A 71 -4.93 13.84 -15.23
C VAL A 71 -4.42 13.40 -13.86
N TYR A 72 -3.48 14.16 -13.30
CA TYR A 72 -2.89 13.94 -11.98
C TYR A 72 -3.05 15.17 -11.08
N SER A 73 -3.15 14.95 -9.77
CA SER A 73 -2.86 15.96 -8.74
C SER A 73 -1.41 15.79 -8.27
N GLU A 74 -0.80 16.85 -7.74
CA GLU A 74 0.60 16.90 -7.31
C GLU A 74 0.96 15.97 -6.13
N ASP A 75 0.00 15.18 -5.62
CA ASP A 75 0.27 14.00 -4.77
C ASP A 75 0.94 12.87 -5.58
N ARG A 76 2.08 13.18 -6.19
CA ARG A 76 2.98 12.25 -6.87
C ARG A 76 3.61 11.23 -5.93
N VAL A 77 3.34 11.32 -4.62
CA VAL A 77 3.78 10.32 -3.64
C VAL A 77 2.91 9.05 -3.69
N ALA A 78 1.67 9.12 -4.18
CA ALA A 78 0.77 7.97 -4.23
C ALA A 78 0.80 7.18 -5.56
N ASP A 79 1.12 7.82 -6.70
CA ASP A 79 0.99 7.17 -8.03
C ASP A 79 2.30 6.56 -8.59
N LYS A 80 3.44 6.70 -7.91
CA LYS A 80 4.76 6.26 -8.44
C LYS A 80 5.29 4.91 -7.95
N LEU A 81 4.46 4.05 -7.38
CA LEU A 81 4.81 2.65 -7.06
C LEU A 81 3.93 1.60 -7.75
N THR A 82 3.14 1.98 -8.76
CA THR A 82 2.54 0.96 -9.63
C THR A 82 3.62 0.37 -10.51
N ILE A 83 4.16 -0.80 -10.11
CA ILE A 83 4.99 -1.65 -10.94
C ILE A 83 4.22 -1.86 -12.26
N GLN A 84 4.65 -1.18 -13.33
CA GLN A 84 3.95 -1.19 -14.62
C GLN A 84 4.01 -2.56 -15.31
N ASN A 85 4.97 -3.40 -14.89
CA ASN A 85 5.08 -4.77 -15.35
C ASN A 85 4.18 -5.70 -14.51
N VAL A 86 3.12 -6.21 -15.14
CA VAL A 86 2.13 -7.10 -14.51
C VAL A 86 2.77 -8.38 -13.97
N GLU A 87 3.80 -8.92 -14.63
CA GLU A 87 4.51 -10.12 -14.19
C GLU A 87 5.33 -9.86 -12.93
N VAL A 88 6.00 -8.71 -12.86
CA VAL A 88 6.77 -8.29 -11.68
C VAL A 88 5.83 -8.02 -10.50
N LYS A 89 4.68 -7.38 -10.74
CA LYS A 89 3.64 -7.20 -9.72
C LYS A 89 3.13 -8.55 -9.22
N HIS A 90 2.82 -9.47 -10.13
CA HIS A 90 2.33 -10.80 -9.77
C HIS A 90 3.38 -11.57 -8.95
N ALA A 91 4.65 -11.55 -9.38
CA ALA A 91 5.75 -12.19 -8.67
C ALA A 91 5.91 -11.64 -7.25
N ILE A 92 5.91 -10.31 -7.09
CA ILE A 92 6.01 -9.65 -5.78
C ILE A 92 4.80 -10.00 -4.90
N SER A 93 3.58 -9.95 -5.43
CA SER A 93 2.39 -10.34 -4.67
C SER A 93 2.41 -11.81 -4.23
N GLN A 94 2.91 -12.72 -5.07
CA GLN A 94 3.06 -14.13 -4.70
C GLN A 94 4.12 -14.32 -3.60
N SER A 95 5.27 -13.65 -3.74
CA SER A 95 6.33 -13.69 -2.72
C SER A 95 5.85 -13.11 -1.38
N LEU A 96 5.09 -12.01 -1.39
CA LEU A 96 4.52 -11.42 -0.17
C LEU A 96 3.51 -12.36 0.50
N LYS A 97 2.64 -13.02 -0.26
CA LYS A 97 1.72 -14.04 0.28
C LYS A 97 2.46 -15.22 0.90
N GLN A 98 3.51 -15.71 0.25
CA GLN A 98 4.35 -16.79 0.77
C GLN A 98 5.06 -16.36 2.06
N LEU A 99 5.61 -15.15 2.10
CA LEU A 99 6.25 -14.60 3.29
C LEU A 99 5.26 -14.46 4.45
N LYS A 100 4.07 -13.90 4.20
CA LYS A 100 2.99 -13.79 5.20
C LYS A 100 2.63 -15.15 5.78
N TYR A 101 2.44 -16.15 4.94
CA TYR A 101 2.15 -17.52 5.37
C TYR A 101 3.30 -18.12 6.21
N GLN A 102 4.55 -17.95 5.79
CA GLN A 102 5.71 -18.46 6.54
C GLN A 102 5.86 -17.81 7.91
N VAL A 103 5.66 -16.50 8.01
CA VAL A 103 5.72 -15.75 9.28
C VAL A 103 4.63 -16.26 10.23
N ILE A 104 3.39 -16.36 9.76
CA ILE A 104 2.26 -16.86 10.56
C ILE A 104 2.52 -18.31 11.01
N LYS A 105 2.98 -19.18 10.11
CA LYS A 105 3.26 -20.58 10.42
C LYS A 105 4.36 -20.72 11.47
N ARG A 106 5.46 -19.98 11.32
CA ARG A 106 6.56 -19.99 12.31
C ARG A 106 6.08 -19.52 13.68
N GLN A 107 5.28 -18.44 13.71
CA GLN A 107 4.72 -17.92 14.97
C GLN A 107 3.78 -18.94 15.63
N ALA A 108 2.90 -19.58 14.84
CA ALA A 108 1.98 -20.59 15.35
C ALA A 108 2.73 -21.77 15.98
N GLN A 109 3.81 -22.24 15.34
CA GLN A 109 4.63 -23.34 15.86
C GLN A 109 5.36 -22.96 17.16
N GLN A 110 5.94 -21.76 17.22
CA GLN A 110 6.58 -21.25 18.44
C GLN A 110 5.57 -21.07 19.58
N ASN A 111 4.36 -20.58 19.28
CA ASN A 111 3.28 -20.46 20.26
C ASN A 111 2.83 -21.82 20.79
N GLU A 112 2.75 -22.84 19.93
CA GLU A 112 2.34 -24.19 20.33
C GLU A 112 3.32 -24.81 21.33
N GLU A 113 4.63 -24.74 21.06
CA GLU A 113 5.69 -25.18 21.97
C GLU A 113 5.59 -24.47 23.32
N CYS A 114 5.44 -23.14 23.30
CA CYS A 114 5.32 -22.34 24.51
C CYS A 114 4.04 -22.62 25.31
N ILE A 115 2.91 -22.84 24.64
CA ILE A 115 1.63 -23.19 25.30
C ILE A 115 1.76 -24.54 26.00
N GLN A 116 2.44 -25.52 25.39
CA GLN A 116 2.69 -26.80 26.02
C GLN A 116 3.55 -26.65 27.28
N GLU A 117 4.62 -25.85 27.23
CA GLU A 117 5.45 -25.57 28.42
C GLU A 117 4.66 -24.84 29.51
N LEU A 118 3.88 -23.82 29.16
CA LEU A 118 2.97 -23.12 30.08
C LEU A 118 1.97 -24.07 30.74
N GLN A 119 1.41 -25.02 29.98
CA GLN A 119 0.51 -26.04 30.50
C GLN A 119 1.22 -26.96 31.51
N GLN A 120 2.45 -27.38 31.22
CA GLN A 120 3.26 -28.18 32.14
C GLN A 120 3.52 -27.43 33.44
N TYR A 121 3.91 -26.15 33.37
CA TYR A 121 4.11 -25.31 34.55
C TYR A 121 2.83 -25.13 35.37
N ASN A 122 1.69 -24.86 34.72
CA ASN A 122 0.39 -24.72 35.39
C ASN A 122 -0.04 -26.01 36.09
N GLN A 123 0.14 -27.17 35.47
CA GLN A 123 -0.10 -28.47 36.12
C GLN A 123 0.84 -28.66 37.33
N ALA A 124 2.12 -28.31 37.17
CA ALA A 124 3.10 -28.38 38.23
C ALA A 124 2.80 -27.45 39.42
N ILE A 125 2.15 -26.31 39.18
CA ILE A 125 1.69 -25.36 40.20
C ILE A 125 0.42 -25.90 40.88
N ALA A 126 -0.55 -26.38 40.10
CA ALA A 126 -1.81 -26.94 40.62
C ALA A 126 -1.59 -28.14 41.55
N HIS A 127 -0.53 -28.92 41.32
CA HIS A 127 -0.16 -30.06 42.15
C HIS A 127 0.90 -29.74 43.23
N ALA A 128 1.37 -28.49 43.33
CA ALA A 128 2.37 -28.12 44.32
C ALA A 128 1.74 -28.06 45.72
N ARG A 129 2.23 -28.90 46.63
CA ARG A 129 1.81 -28.91 48.04
C ARG A 129 2.64 -27.97 48.94
N ASN A 130 3.67 -27.33 48.38
CA ASN A 130 4.65 -26.56 49.14
C ASN A 130 4.97 -25.24 48.44
N ASN A 131 4.53 -24.13 49.05
CA ASN A 131 4.57 -22.79 48.46
C ASN A 131 5.99 -22.30 48.12
N ARG A 132 7.03 -22.81 48.81
CA ARG A 132 8.42 -22.38 48.58
C ARG A 132 8.93 -22.65 47.16
N PHE A 133 8.39 -23.67 46.48
CA PHE A 133 8.78 -24.01 45.10
C PHE A 133 7.87 -23.39 44.04
N LEU A 134 6.81 -22.68 44.46
CA LEU A 134 5.90 -21.98 43.54
C LEU A 134 6.53 -20.70 43.01
N ASP A 135 7.17 -19.90 43.87
CA ASP A 135 7.81 -18.63 43.46
C ASP A 135 8.85 -18.83 42.37
N GLN A 136 9.64 -19.90 42.49
CA GLN A 136 10.66 -20.25 41.50
C GLN A 136 10.03 -20.68 40.16
N LYS A 137 8.91 -21.42 40.20
CA LYS A 137 8.16 -21.80 38.99
C LYS A 137 7.46 -20.61 38.34
N TYR A 138 6.91 -19.68 39.12
CA TYR A 138 6.35 -18.43 38.59
C TYR A 138 7.41 -17.53 37.97
N ALA A 139 8.61 -17.47 38.55
CA ALA A 139 9.73 -16.73 37.98
C ALA A 139 10.17 -17.33 36.63
N SER A 140 10.28 -18.66 36.53
CA SER A 140 10.57 -19.35 35.27
C SER A 140 9.48 -19.11 34.22
N LEU A 141 8.21 -19.22 34.59
CA LEU A 141 7.07 -18.93 33.71
C LEU A 141 7.14 -17.51 33.12
N LYS A 142 7.43 -16.52 33.98
CA LYS A 142 7.54 -15.12 33.57
C LYS A 142 8.75 -14.87 32.67
N ALA A 143 9.86 -15.57 32.91
CA ALA A 143 11.04 -15.49 32.07
C ALA A 143 10.78 -16.02 30.64
N GLU A 144 10.08 -17.15 30.51
CA GLU A 144 9.70 -17.72 29.21
C GLU A 144 8.65 -16.88 28.47
N MET A 145 7.80 -16.14 29.17
CA MET A 145 6.82 -15.23 28.53
C MET A 145 7.47 -14.03 27.81
N ILE A 146 8.63 -13.56 28.25
CA ILE A 146 9.27 -12.34 27.70
C ILE A 146 9.69 -12.52 26.22
N PRO A 147 10.41 -13.60 25.84
CA PRO A 147 10.74 -13.88 24.45
C PRO A 147 9.51 -14.03 23.54
N ILE A 148 8.41 -14.59 24.06
CA ILE A 148 7.16 -14.77 23.32
C ILE A 148 6.57 -13.42 22.95
N MET A 149 6.42 -12.53 23.93
CA MET A 149 5.89 -11.18 23.71
C MET A 149 6.75 -10.39 22.73
N TYR A 150 8.08 -10.52 22.81
CA TYR A 150 9.01 -9.87 21.90
C TYR A 150 8.89 -10.39 20.46
N ASN A 151 8.84 -11.71 20.28
CA ASN A 151 8.70 -12.32 18.96
C ASN A 151 7.33 -12.00 18.34
N GLN A 152 6.27 -11.97 19.15
CA GLN A 152 4.93 -11.57 18.71
C GLN A 152 4.92 -10.13 18.20
N ALA A 153 5.50 -9.18 18.94
CA ALA A 153 5.60 -7.79 18.51
C ALA A 153 6.36 -7.66 17.18
N LYS A 154 7.46 -8.41 17.02
CA LYS A 154 8.22 -8.43 15.76
C LYS A 154 7.42 -9.01 14.59
N CYS A 155 6.60 -10.03 14.83
CA CYS A 155 5.71 -10.59 13.81
C CYS A 155 4.60 -9.61 13.42
N GLU A 156 4.02 -8.89 14.39
CA GLU A 156 3.03 -7.85 14.15
C GLU A 156 3.61 -6.70 13.31
N ASP A 157 4.85 -6.27 13.59
CA ASP A 157 5.56 -5.28 12.78
C ASP A 157 5.74 -5.76 11.32
N ILE A 158 6.20 -7.00 11.11
CA ILE A 158 6.38 -7.56 9.76
C ILE A 158 5.05 -7.66 9.02
N LEU A 159 3.98 -8.09 9.69
CA LEU A 159 2.65 -8.19 9.09
C LEU A 159 2.10 -6.80 8.74
N SER A 160 2.32 -5.80 9.59
CA SER A 160 1.93 -4.41 9.33
C SER A 160 2.66 -3.85 8.10
N GLU A 161 3.96 -4.11 7.97
CA GLU A 161 4.73 -3.68 6.79
C GLU A 161 4.26 -4.38 5.51
N ILE A 162 3.92 -5.68 5.57
CA ILE A 162 3.32 -6.41 4.44
C ILE A 162 1.98 -5.78 4.06
N GLU A 163 1.11 -5.48 5.02
CA GLU A 163 -0.20 -4.86 4.75
C GLU A 163 -0.08 -3.45 4.18
N LYS A 164 0.90 -2.66 4.61
CA LYS A 164 1.21 -1.38 3.97
C LYS A 164 1.52 -1.61 2.49
N ILE A 165 2.44 -2.53 2.18
CA ILE A 165 2.86 -2.84 0.80
C ILE A 165 1.70 -3.41 -0.04
N GLU A 166 0.81 -4.22 0.52
CA GLU A 166 -0.37 -4.77 -0.19
C GLU A 166 -1.45 -3.71 -0.48
N ASN A 167 -1.54 -2.66 0.34
CA ASN A 167 -2.52 -1.57 0.19
C ASN A 167 -1.99 -0.36 -0.61
N TYR A 168 -0.71 -0.36 -1.00
CA TYR A 168 -0.10 0.58 -1.97
C TYR A 168 -0.23 0.05 -3.41
#